data_AF-A0A936UAC8-F1
#
_entry.id   AF-A0A936UAC8-F1
#
_cell.length_a   1.000
_cell.length_b   1.000
_cell.length_c   1.000
_cell.angle_alpha   90.00
_cell.angle_beta   90.00
_cell.angle_gamma   90.00
#
_symmetry.space_group_name_H-M   'P 1'
#
loop_
_entity.id
_entity.type
_entity.pdbx_description
1 polymer ?
#
loop_
_entity_poly.entity_id
_entity_poly.type
_entity_poly.pdbx_seq_one_letter_code
_entity_poly.pdbx_strand_id
1 'polypeptide(L)'
;MTSPARRRAAARRKRVFAFRDTTDSRGFVVLLKAHLEHMKVRGYSPRTVLSAEWSVSDFAVWCQERGVMKPRDVTKPMLERYQRTLLYTEKPDGSPLTLSTQHHRLSFIKQYFKWLARENHLRSNPASELELPKVEKRLRSTS
;
A
#
# COMPACT_ATOMS: atom_id res chain seq x y z
N MET A 1 -33.96 -12.29 7.65
CA MET A 1 -33.03 -11.24 8.11
C MET A 1 -32.00 -11.00 7.01
N THR A 2 -32.29 -10.06 6.13
CA THR A 2 -31.52 -9.79 4.90
C THR A 2 -30.50 -8.70 5.18
N SER A 3 -29.22 -9.03 5.19
CA SER A 3 -28.12 -8.09 5.45
C SER A 3 -28.10 -6.97 4.39
N PRO A 4 -28.21 -5.69 4.77
CA PRO A 4 -28.27 -4.58 3.82
C PRO A 4 -26.85 -4.05 3.57
N ALA A 5 -26.17 -4.58 2.56
CA ALA A 5 -24.98 -3.95 2.00
C ALA A 5 -24.87 -4.18 0.49
N ARG A 6 -25.96 -3.85 -0.23
CA ARG A 6 -25.96 -3.68 -1.68
C ARG A 6 -25.51 -2.26 -2.01
N ARG A 7 -24.68 -2.14 -3.08
CA ARG A 7 -24.16 -0.95 -3.78
C ARG A 7 -22.82 -0.44 -3.21
N ARG A 8 -21.71 -0.37 -3.95
CA ARG A 8 -21.54 -0.11 -5.39
C ARG A 8 -20.29 -0.82 -5.95
N ALA A 9 -20.51 -1.73 -6.90
CA ALA A 9 -19.56 -1.91 -8.00
C ALA A 9 -19.86 -0.80 -9.02
N ALA A 10 -18.93 0.15 -9.20
CA ALA A 10 -18.92 1.02 -10.38
C ALA A 10 -17.58 1.74 -10.54
N ALA A 11 -17.04 1.64 -11.75
CA ALA A 11 -16.01 2.47 -12.35
C ALA A 11 -14.57 2.27 -11.86
N ARG A 12 -13.74 1.83 -12.81
CA ARG A 12 -12.34 2.21 -12.95
C ARG A 12 -12.24 3.75 -13.09
N ARG A 13 -12.66 4.50 -12.07
CA ARG A 13 -12.45 5.95 -11.95
C ARG A 13 -10.95 6.17 -11.78
N LYS A 14 -10.40 7.26 -12.33
CA LYS A 14 -9.17 7.87 -11.80
C LYS A 14 -9.33 7.86 -10.28
N ARG A 15 -8.60 6.99 -9.57
CA ARG A 15 -8.75 6.86 -8.13
C ARG A 15 -8.13 8.09 -7.50
N VAL A 16 -9.00 9.05 -7.17
CA VAL A 16 -8.64 10.17 -6.33
C VAL A 16 -8.49 9.61 -4.93
N PHE A 17 -7.26 9.50 -4.44
CA PHE A 17 -7.01 9.17 -3.05
C PHE A 17 -7.46 10.36 -2.20
N ALA A 18 -8.41 10.11 -1.30
CA ALA A 18 -8.97 11.14 -0.42
C ALA A 18 -8.00 11.43 0.74
N PHE A 19 -6.82 11.95 0.40
CA PHE A 19 -5.82 12.32 1.39
C PHE A 19 -6.35 13.46 2.26
N ARG A 20 -6.27 13.28 3.58
CA ARG A 20 -6.70 14.29 4.55
C ARG A 20 -5.70 15.45 4.70
N ASP A 21 -4.42 15.18 4.46
CA ASP A 21 -3.34 16.17 4.44
C ASP A 21 -2.37 15.84 3.31
N THR A 22 -2.02 16.85 2.52
CA THR A 22 -1.16 16.73 1.34
C THR A 22 0.07 17.62 1.38
N THR A 23 0.19 18.50 2.39
CA THR A 23 1.22 19.55 2.44
C THR A 23 2.24 19.34 3.56
N ASP A 24 1.94 18.53 4.58
CA ASP A 24 2.92 18.22 5.64
C ASP A 24 4.14 17.50 5.04
N SER A 25 5.31 18.14 5.19
CA SER A 25 6.62 17.62 4.79
C SER A 25 6.94 16.23 5.35
N ARG A 26 6.37 15.88 6.52
CA ARG A 26 6.52 14.57 7.17
C ARG A 26 5.28 13.69 7.03
N GLY A 27 4.28 14.15 6.28
CA GLY A 27 3.05 13.42 5.99
C GLY A 27 3.24 12.40 4.87
N PHE A 28 2.27 11.49 4.74
CA PHE A 28 2.32 10.41 3.74
C PHE A 28 2.50 10.93 2.32
N VAL A 29 1.80 11.99 1.92
CA VAL A 29 1.74 12.44 0.53
C VAL A 29 3.09 13.00 0.06
N VAL A 30 3.70 13.89 0.86
CA VAL A 30 4.99 14.49 0.50
C VAL A 30 6.07 13.41 0.46
N LEU A 31 6.11 12.55 1.47
CA LEU A 31 7.09 11.47 1.54
C LEU A 31 6.88 10.40 0.46
N LEU A 32 5.64 10.11 0.08
CA LEU A 32 5.34 9.22 -1.04
C LEU A 32 5.86 9.80 -2.35
N LYS A 33 5.61 11.08 -2.64
CA LYS A 33 6.13 11.73 -3.84
C LYS A 33 7.66 11.64 -3.91
N ALA A 34 8.34 11.94 -2.81
CA ALA A 34 9.81 11.82 -2.72
C ALA A 34 10.29 10.38 -2.97
N HIS A 35 9.61 9.37 -2.40
CA HIS A 35 9.91 7.96 -2.65
C HIS A 35 9.71 7.58 -4.13
N LEU A 36 8.64 8.03 -4.77
CA LEU A 36 8.39 7.73 -6.18
C LEU A 36 9.43 8.36 -7.09
N GLU A 37 9.88 9.59 -6.80
CA GLU A 37 11.02 10.20 -7.50
C GLU A 37 12.31 9.40 -7.29
N HIS A 38 12.59 8.96 -6.06
CA HIS A 38 13.71 8.07 -5.79
C HIS A 38 13.64 6.77 -6.62
N MET A 39 12.46 6.14 -6.73
CA MET A 39 12.29 4.96 -7.57
C MET A 39 12.56 5.27 -9.06
N LYS A 40 12.10 6.41 -9.58
CA LYS A 40 12.37 6.80 -10.97
C LYS A 40 13.87 6.97 -11.23
N VAL A 41 14.57 7.69 -10.34
CA VAL A 41 16.04 7.89 -10.43
C VAL A 41 16.80 6.56 -10.40
N ARG A 42 16.29 5.58 -9.64
CA ARG A 42 16.86 4.22 -9.55
C ARG A 42 16.53 3.31 -10.74
N GLY A 43 15.83 3.82 -11.76
CA GLY A 43 15.54 3.09 -12.99
C GLY A 43 14.36 2.11 -12.90
N TYR A 44 13.49 2.24 -11.90
CA TYR A 44 12.28 1.42 -11.84
C TYR A 44 11.34 1.75 -13.02
N SER A 45 10.76 0.72 -13.64
CA SER A 45 9.83 0.93 -14.75
C SER A 45 8.63 1.79 -14.35
N PRO A 46 8.04 2.59 -15.26
CA PRO A 46 6.86 3.41 -14.97
C PRO A 46 5.70 2.59 -14.39
N ARG A 47 5.51 1.35 -14.87
CA ARG A 47 4.50 0.43 -14.37
C ARG A 47 4.75 0.02 -12.91
N THR A 48 6.01 -0.18 -12.54
CA THR A 48 6.38 -0.51 -11.15
C THR A 48 6.17 0.68 -10.23
N VAL A 49 6.57 1.88 -10.65
CA VAL A 49 6.35 3.13 -9.90
C VAL A 49 4.86 3.37 -9.68
N LEU A 50 4.03 3.19 -10.71
CA LEU A 50 2.58 3.30 -10.59
C LEU A 50 2.01 2.27 -9.59
N SER A 51 2.51 1.03 -9.62
CA SER A 51 2.07 -0.01 -8.68
C SER A 51 2.44 0.34 -7.23
N ALA A 52 3.60 0.95 -7.02
CA ALA A 52 4.04 1.45 -5.72
C ALA A 52 3.17 2.63 -5.26
N GLU A 53 2.96 3.63 -6.11
CA GLU A 53 2.10 4.79 -5.84
C GLU A 53 0.72 4.34 -5.38
N TRP A 54 0.10 3.40 -6.11
CA TRP A 54 -1.22 2.90 -5.79
C TRP A 54 -1.25 2.16 -4.45
N SER A 55 -0.30 1.26 -4.23
CA SER A 55 -0.26 0.43 -3.03
C SER A 55 -0.02 1.26 -1.77
N VAL A 56 0.90 2.22 -1.84
CA VAL A 56 1.23 3.07 -0.69
C VAL A 56 0.15 4.13 -0.46
N SER A 57 -0.47 4.67 -1.50
CA SER A 57 -1.58 5.63 -1.36
C SER A 57 -2.82 5.00 -0.71
N ASP A 58 -3.18 3.77 -1.11
CA ASP A 58 -4.29 3.00 -0.52
C ASP A 58 -4.04 2.77 0.98
N PHE A 59 -2.82 2.38 1.35
CA PHE A 59 -2.41 2.24 2.74
C PHE A 59 -2.44 3.56 3.51
N ALA A 60 -1.94 4.65 2.92
CA ALA A 60 -1.93 5.97 3.55
C ALA A 60 -3.35 6.47 3.84
N VAL A 61 -4.29 6.32 2.91
CA VAL A 61 -5.71 6.66 3.15
C VAL A 61 -6.28 5.81 4.30
N TRP A 62 -6.02 4.50 4.29
CA TRP A 62 -6.46 3.60 5.37
C TRP A 62 -5.89 4.01 6.75
N CYS A 63 -4.65 4.50 6.81
CA CYS A 63 -4.05 5.07 8.02
C CYS A 63 -4.75 6.36 8.45
N GLN A 64 -4.98 7.29 7.51
CA GLN A 64 -5.60 8.59 7.77
C GLN A 64 -7.05 8.46 8.26
N GLU A 65 -7.80 7.47 7.77
CA GLU A 65 -9.13 7.11 8.29
C GLU A 65 -9.12 6.78 9.79
N ARG A 66 -7.99 6.28 10.29
CA ARG A 66 -7.76 5.88 11.70
C ARG A 66 -7.01 6.94 12.49
N GLY A 67 -6.91 8.17 11.96
CA GLY A 67 -6.25 9.29 12.62
C GLY A 67 -4.72 9.29 12.50
N VAL A 68 -4.13 8.38 11.73
CA VAL A 68 -2.68 8.31 11.53
C VAL A 68 -2.29 9.07 10.27
N MET A 69 -1.76 10.28 10.46
CA MET A 69 -1.48 11.22 9.39
C MET A 69 -0.05 11.13 8.83
N LYS A 70 0.88 10.52 9.59
CA LYS A 70 2.31 10.49 9.26
C LYS A 70 2.85 9.06 9.29
N PRO A 71 3.78 8.69 8.39
CA PRO A 71 4.39 7.37 8.39
C PRO A 71 5.11 7.02 9.70
N ARG A 72 5.67 8.02 10.41
CA ARG A 72 6.39 7.81 11.67
C ARG A 72 5.51 7.29 12.81
N ASP A 73 4.21 7.52 12.72
CA ASP A 73 3.23 7.11 13.73
C ASP A 73 2.65 5.72 13.40
N VAL A 74 3.11 5.10 12.30
CA VAL A 74 2.72 3.73 11.92
C VAL A 74 3.47 2.70 12.75
N THR A 75 2.73 1.74 13.28
CA THR A 75 3.24 0.65 14.09
C THR A 75 3.10 -0.71 13.39
N LYS A 76 3.86 -1.72 13.84
CA LYS A 76 3.75 -3.10 13.32
C LYS A 76 2.31 -3.65 13.40
N PRO A 77 1.56 -3.52 14.52
CA PRO A 77 0.17 -3.97 14.58
C PRO A 77 -0.75 -3.32 13.53
N MET A 78 -0.48 -2.09 13.12
CA MET A 78 -1.23 -1.44 12.04
C MET A 78 -0.97 -2.08 10.69
N LEU A 79 0.28 -2.41 10.39
CA LEU A 79 0.66 -3.11 9.15
C LEU A 79 -0.02 -4.50 9.08
N GLU A 80 0.00 -5.25 10.18
CA GLU A 80 -0.69 -6.55 10.27
C GLU A 80 -2.21 -6.40 10.13
N ARG A 81 -2.80 -5.35 10.70
CA ARG A 81 -4.23 -5.06 10.53
C ARG A 81 -4.56 -4.68 9.09
N TYR A 82 -3.68 -3.94 8.41
CA TYR A 82 -3.84 -3.64 7.00
C TYR A 82 -3.72 -4.89 6.14
N GLN A 83 -2.79 -5.80 6.43
CA GLN A 83 -2.70 -7.11 5.79
C GLN A 83 -4.00 -7.92 5.93
N ARG A 84 -4.60 -7.99 7.13
CA ARG A 84 -5.92 -8.60 7.32
C ARG A 84 -7.02 -7.88 6.53
N THR A 85 -6.96 -6.55 6.45
CA THR A 85 -7.90 -5.76 5.62
C THR A 85 -7.82 -6.18 4.15
N LEU A 86 -6.62 -6.38 3.61
CA LEU A 86 -6.41 -6.84 2.23
C LEU A 86 -7.00 -8.24 1.98
N LEU A 87 -6.96 -9.13 2.98
CA LEU A 87 -7.55 -10.47 2.88
C LEU A 87 -9.07 -10.43 2.68
N TYR A 88 -9.76 -9.52 3.37
CA TYR A 88 -11.20 -9.32 3.27
C TYR A 88 -11.61 -8.30 2.18
N THR A 89 -10.65 -7.79 1.42
CA THR A 89 -10.95 -6.84 0.34
C THR A 89 -11.40 -7.57 -0.91
N GLU A 90 -12.58 -7.22 -1.39
CA GLU A 90 -13.13 -7.70 -2.65
C GLU A 90 -12.74 -6.78 -3.81
N LYS A 91 -12.54 -7.38 -4.97
CA LYS A 91 -12.40 -6.69 -6.25
C LYS A 91 -13.78 -6.19 -6.72
N PRO A 92 -13.84 -5.30 -7.73
CA PRO A 92 -15.12 -4.83 -8.27
C PRO A 92 -16.02 -5.94 -8.83
N ASP A 93 -15.44 -7.07 -9.21
CA ASP A 93 -16.14 -8.28 -9.66
C ASP A 93 -16.70 -9.13 -8.51
N GLY A 94 -16.56 -8.68 -7.26
CA GLY A 94 -17.01 -9.38 -6.04
C GLY A 94 -16.08 -10.50 -5.58
N SER A 95 -15.01 -10.80 -6.32
CA SER A 95 -14.07 -11.85 -5.93
C SER A 95 -12.93 -11.29 -5.05
N PRO A 96 -12.36 -12.08 -4.13
CA PRO A 96 -11.34 -11.60 -3.21
C PRO A 96 -10.04 -11.20 -3.93
N LEU A 97 -9.24 -10.33 -3.30
CA LEU A 97 -7.88 -10.07 -3.75
C LEU A 97 -7.04 -11.35 -3.71
N THR A 98 -6.37 -11.66 -4.82
CA THR A 98 -5.47 -12.82 -4.89
C THR A 98 -4.28 -12.63 -3.95
N LEU A 99 -3.75 -13.74 -3.39
CA LEU A 99 -2.55 -13.70 -2.53
C LEU A 99 -1.36 -13.00 -3.19
N SER A 100 -1.18 -13.18 -4.50
CA SER A 100 -0.17 -12.48 -5.29
C SER A 100 -0.35 -10.97 -5.29
N THR A 101 -1.59 -10.48 -5.37
CA THR A 101 -1.89 -9.04 -5.30
C THR A 101 -1.62 -8.50 -3.90
N GLN A 102 -2.04 -9.24 -2.85
CA GLN A 102 -1.79 -8.88 -1.47
C GLN A 102 -0.28 -8.79 -1.19
N HIS A 103 0.49 -9.80 -1.61
CA HIS A 103 1.95 -9.81 -1.51
C HIS A 103 2.57 -8.59 -2.21
N HIS A 104 2.19 -8.30 -3.46
CA HIS A 104 2.75 -7.15 -4.18
C HIS A 104 2.49 -5.83 -3.46
N ARG A 105 1.26 -5.60 -2.99
CA ARG A 105 0.92 -4.38 -2.23
C ARG A 105 1.78 -4.23 -0.98
N LEU A 106 1.86 -5.30 -0.18
CA LEU A 106 2.65 -5.30 1.05
C LEU A 106 4.15 -5.16 0.78
N SER A 107 4.64 -5.67 -0.36
CA SER A 107 6.05 -5.51 -0.77
C SER A 107 6.40 -4.04 -1.04
N PHE A 108 5.52 -3.30 -1.73
CA PHE A 108 5.73 -1.87 -1.95
C PHE A 108 5.66 -1.07 -0.66
N ILE A 109 4.79 -1.46 0.28
CA ILE A 109 4.74 -0.85 1.61
C ILE A 109 6.05 -1.11 2.38
N LYS A 110 6.56 -2.36 2.40
CA LYS A 110 7.87 -2.68 2.99
C LYS A 110 9.00 -1.87 2.36
N GLN A 111 9.01 -1.75 1.03
CA GLN A 111 10.00 -0.97 0.29
C GLN A 111 9.95 0.52 0.69
N TYR A 112 8.75 1.09 0.78
CA TYR A 112 8.54 2.48 1.19
C TYR A 112 9.07 2.75 2.60
N PHE A 113 8.69 1.94 3.59
CA PHE A 113 9.19 2.11 4.97
C PHE A 113 10.70 1.86 5.10
N LYS A 114 11.26 0.94 4.29
CA LYS A 114 12.70 0.73 4.20
C LYS A 114 13.42 1.96 3.65
N TRP A 115 12.86 2.61 2.63
CA TRP A 115 13.41 3.85 2.09
C TRP A 115 13.32 4.99 3.12
N LEU A 116 12.17 5.15 3.79
CA LEU A 116 12.00 6.16 4.83
C LEU A 116 13.03 6.05 5.97
N ALA A 117 13.32 4.83 6.41
CA ALA A 117 14.34 4.60 7.43
C ALA A 117 15.76 4.93 6.92
N ARG A 118 16.05 4.63 5.65
CA ARG A 118 17.35 4.94 5.03
C ARG A 118 17.59 6.44 4.86
N GLU A 119 16.56 7.19 4.51
CA GLU A 119 16.62 8.66 4.37
C GLU A 119 16.44 9.40 5.71
N ASN A 120 16.53 8.71 6.84
CA ASN A 120 16.38 9.26 8.20
C ASN A 120 15.02 9.92 8.49
N HIS A 121 13.97 9.62 7.72
CA HIS A 121 12.60 10.03 8.04
C HIS A 121 12.02 9.23 9.22
N LEU A 122 12.53 8.02 9.45
CA LEU A 122 12.13 7.14 10.55
C LEU A 122 13.34 6.72 11.37
N ARG A 123 13.19 6.65 12.69
CA ARG A 123 14.22 6.11 13.59
C ARG A 123 14.37 4.59 13.46
N SER A 124 13.27 3.90 13.18
CA SER A 124 13.23 2.45 12.96
C SER A 124 12.20 2.12 11.88
N ASN A 125 12.41 1.02 11.17
CA ASN A 125 11.51 0.55 10.13
C ASN A 125 10.41 -0.35 10.74
N PRO A 126 9.14 0.11 10.88
CA PRO A 126 8.08 -0.71 11.47
C PRO A 126 7.69 -1.92 10.60
N ALA A 127 8.10 -1.92 9.32
CA ALA A 127 7.80 -2.97 8.36
C ALA A 127 8.91 -4.01 8.20
N SER A 128 10.01 -3.95 8.97
CA SER A 128 11.11 -4.92 8.84
C SER A 128 10.61 -6.36 9.07
N GLU A 129 9.90 -6.55 10.17
CA GLU A 129 9.36 -7.84 10.65
C GLU A 129 7.99 -8.17 10.05
N LEU A 130 7.50 -7.42 9.06
CA LEU A 130 6.22 -7.71 8.44
C LEU A 130 6.34 -8.96 7.55
N GLU A 131 5.62 -10.03 7.87
CA GLU A 131 5.60 -11.25 7.08
C GLU A 131 4.68 -11.11 5.86
N LEU A 132 5.23 -11.41 4.68
CA LEU A 132 4.47 -11.36 3.43
C LEU A 132 3.69 -12.66 3.22
N PRO A 133 2.48 -12.61 2.64
CA PRO A 133 1.73 -13.81 2.26
C PRO A 133 2.59 -14.73 1.39
N LYS A 134 2.58 -16.04 1.66
CA LYS A 134 3.26 -17.02 0.81
C LYS A 134 2.55 -17.10 -0.54
N VAL A 135 3.27 -16.81 -1.61
CA VAL A 135 2.78 -16.95 -2.98
C VAL A 135 3.58 -18.06 -3.64
N GLU A 136 2.91 -19.12 -4.05
CA GLU A 136 3.55 -20.17 -4.84
C GLU A 136 4.05 -19.56 -6.14
N LYS A 137 5.36 -19.61 -6.33
CA LYS A 137 6.02 -19.13 -7.54
C LYS A 137 5.65 -20.11 -8.64
N ARG A 138 4.62 -19.80 -9.43
CA ARG A 138 4.39 -20.53 -10.68
C ARG A 138 5.60 -20.28 -11.57
N LEU A 139 6.48 -21.28 -11.65
CA LEU A 139 7.51 -21.36 -12.67
C LEU A 139 6.77 -21.23 -14.00
N ARG A 140 6.96 -20.11 -14.69
CA ARG A 140 6.51 -19.97 -16.07
C ARG A 140 7.44 -20.88 -16.87
N SER A 141 7.02 -22.11 -17.14
CA SER A 141 7.69 -22.96 -18.13
C SER A 141 7.46 -22.32 -19.49
N THR A 142 8.42 -21.54 -19.95
CA THR A 142 8.51 -21.22 -21.38
C THR A 142 9.03 -22.47 -22.07
N SER A 143 8.11 -23.15 -22.77
CA SER A 143 8.43 -23.97 -23.94
C SER A 143 9.11 -23.14 -25.03
#